data_AF-A0A524KZ68-F1
#
_entry.id   AF-A0A524KZ68-F1
#
_cell.length_a   1.000
_cell.length_b   1.000
_cell.length_c   1.000
_cell.angle_alpha   90.00
_cell.angle_beta   90.00
_cell.angle_gamma   90.00
#
_symmetry.space_group_name_H-M   'P 1'
#
loop_
_entity.id
_entity.type
_entity.pdbx_description
1 polymer ?
#
loop_
_entity_poly.entity_id
_entity_poly.type
_entity_poly.pdbx_seq_one_letter_code
_entity_poly.pdbx_strand_id
1 'polypeptide(L)'
;RYLLWSTLYSFLIPLTGTISLFDALVLFAIFFRYAASAMRSDSEEVQLVGPAALIDREFGESGRRLWALAMFAYAGYAILISAEPFADGLVEVGRTYDFDEFLLVQWVAPLASESPEFLIAILFALRGRGSVGIGALISSKVNQWTLLVGAIPIAFCLSAGSWTGLPLDERQTEELILTSTQSLLATILVIDLRFSRGEAVLLALLFGGQFLFTSTEVRYVFIAAYLAICVALLVLDPERRQLLWRLIVADPANGPGAPHSGP
;
A
#
# COMPACT_ATOMS: atom_id res chain seq x y z
N ARG A 1 -0.19 4.09 -12.33
CA ARG A 1 0.73 5.26 -12.47
C ARG A 1 1.40 5.65 -11.14
N TYR A 2 0.64 6.07 -10.12
CA TYR A 2 1.24 6.56 -8.87
C TYR A 2 2.02 5.48 -8.13
N LEU A 3 1.51 4.25 -8.12
CA LEU A 3 2.25 3.09 -7.62
C LEU A 3 3.57 2.86 -8.35
N LEU A 4 3.61 3.07 -9.68
CA LEU A 4 4.84 2.94 -10.45
C LEU A 4 5.84 4.02 -10.06
N TRP A 5 5.41 5.29 -9.98
CA TRP A 5 6.30 6.39 -9.61
C TRP A 5 6.86 6.23 -8.20
N SER A 6 6.04 5.88 -7.22
CA SER A 6 6.52 5.64 -5.86
C SER A 6 7.43 4.40 -5.78
N THR A 7 7.13 3.35 -6.55
CA THR A 7 8.01 2.17 -6.65
C THR A 7 9.37 2.55 -7.25
N LEU A 8 9.41 3.27 -8.36
CA LEU A 8 10.66 3.71 -8.97
C LEU A 8 11.47 4.62 -8.04
N TYR A 9 10.80 5.55 -7.36
CA TYR A 9 11.44 6.42 -6.38
C TYR A 9 11.98 5.63 -5.18
N SER A 10 11.27 4.60 -4.71
CA SER A 10 11.69 3.82 -3.54
C SER A 10 13.02 3.09 -3.72
N PHE A 11 13.47 2.81 -4.95
CA PHE A 11 14.81 2.28 -5.22
C PHE A 11 15.94 3.27 -4.94
N LEU A 12 15.64 4.58 -4.86
CA LEU A 12 16.62 5.63 -4.57
C LEU A 12 16.86 5.79 -3.06
N ILE A 13 15.87 5.48 -2.23
CA ILE A 13 15.93 5.66 -0.77
C ILE A 13 17.05 4.83 -0.12
N PRO A 14 17.23 3.52 -0.43
CA PRO A 14 18.35 2.72 0.06
C PRO A 14 19.74 3.33 -0.17
N LEU A 15 19.91 4.13 -1.23
CA LEU A 15 21.23 4.65 -1.64
C LEU A 15 21.80 5.66 -0.64
N THR A 16 20.95 6.30 0.16
CA THR A 16 21.35 7.29 1.16
C THR A 16 21.49 6.69 2.56
N GLY A 17 21.03 5.45 2.78
CA GLY A 17 21.00 4.80 4.09
C GLY A 17 20.02 5.44 5.09
N THR A 18 19.13 6.33 4.63
CA THR A 18 18.15 7.02 5.47
C THR A 18 16.88 7.30 4.68
N ILE A 19 15.71 7.25 5.32
CA ILE A 19 14.50 7.88 4.76
C ILE A 19 14.50 9.34 5.21
N SER A 20 14.84 10.25 4.30
CA SER A 20 14.96 11.67 4.59
C SER A 20 13.61 12.39 4.60
N LEU A 21 13.58 13.61 5.13
CA LEU A 21 12.41 14.49 5.02
C LEU A 21 12.15 14.92 3.57
N PHE A 22 13.17 14.90 2.71
CA PHE A 22 12.99 15.11 1.27
C PHE A 22 12.24 13.93 0.64
N ASP A 23 12.57 12.69 1.01
CA ASP A 23 11.83 11.51 0.56
C ASP A 23 10.36 11.58 1.00
N ALA A 24 10.11 12.02 2.24
CA ALA A 24 8.75 12.26 2.74
C ALA A 24 8.00 13.27 1.86
N LEU A 25 8.63 14.39 1.52
CA LEU A 25 8.04 15.41 0.65
C LEU A 25 7.68 14.84 -0.73
N VAL A 26 8.59 14.08 -1.35
CA VAL A 26 8.34 13.45 -2.66
C VAL A 26 7.20 12.46 -2.60
N LEU A 27 7.20 11.55 -1.60
CA LEU A 27 6.15 10.55 -1.44
C LEU A 27 4.78 11.20 -1.15
N PHE A 28 4.74 12.25 -0.33
CA PHE A 28 3.51 13.02 -0.09
C PHE A 28 3.02 13.70 -1.36
N ALA A 29 3.91 14.30 -2.16
CA ALA A 29 3.53 14.90 -3.43
C ALA A 29 2.91 13.86 -4.38
N ILE A 30 3.46 12.65 -4.45
CA ILE A 30 2.87 11.54 -5.22
C ILE A 30 1.48 11.19 -4.67
N PHE A 31 1.34 11.03 -3.35
CA PHE A 31 0.08 10.69 -2.70
C PHE A 31 -1.01 11.75 -2.91
N PHE A 32 -0.71 13.03 -2.68
CA PHE A 32 -1.72 14.09 -2.84
C PHE A 32 -2.14 14.27 -4.29
N ARG A 33 -1.23 14.06 -5.25
CA ARG A 33 -1.61 13.99 -6.68
C ARG A 33 -2.50 12.80 -6.99
N TYR A 34 -2.22 11.64 -6.38
CA TYR A 34 -3.09 10.47 -6.45
C TYR A 34 -4.48 10.79 -5.90
N ALA A 35 -4.56 11.31 -4.67
CA ALA A 35 -5.82 11.65 -4.01
C ALA A 35 -6.63 12.67 -4.84
N ALA A 36 -6.00 13.74 -5.33
CA ALA A 36 -6.65 14.72 -6.19
C ALA A 36 -7.17 14.11 -7.51
N SER A 37 -6.46 13.12 -8.07
CA SER A 37 -6.92 12.39 -9.26
C SER A 37 -8.05 11.42 -8.95
N ALA A 38 -8.01 10.75 -7.81
CA ALA A 38 -9.04 9.80 -7.38
C ALA A 38 -10.35 10.52 -7.07
N MET A 39 -10.30 11.68 -6.42
CA MET A 39 -11.47 12.53 -6.12
C MET A 39 -12.21 13.06 -7.36
N ARG A 40 -11.55 13.07 -8.53
CA ARG A 40 -12.15 13.51 -9.80
C ARG A 40 -12.73 12.37 -10.63
N SER A 41 -12.54 11.13 -10.19
CA SER A 41 -13.04 9.95 -10.91
C SER A 41 -14.52 9.75 -10.55
N ASP A 42 -15.33 9.32 -11.51
CA ASP A 42 -16.75 9.05 -11.27
C ASP A 42 -16.90 8.04 -10.13
N SER A 43 -17.59 8.45 -9.06
CA SER A 43 -17.94 7.55 -7.97
C SER A 43 -19.19 6.77 -8.36
N GLU A 44 -19.10 5.44 -8.44
CA GLU A 44 -20.29 4.59 -8.48
C GLU A 44 -21.15 4.89 -7.25
N GLU A 45 -22.48 4.98 -7.42
CA GLU A 45 -23.40 5.11 -6.29
C GLU A 45 -23.22 3.92 -5.34
N VAL A 46 -22.60 4.18 -4.19
CA VAL A 46 -22.39 3.17 -3.16
C VAL A 46 -23.73 2.90 -2.49
N GLN A 47 -24.31 1.74 -2.80
CA GLN A 47 -25.47 1.24 -2.04
C GLN A 47 -25.06 1.02 -0.59
N LEU A 48 -25.69 1.77 0.32
CA LEU A 48 -25.46 1.62 1.75
C LEU A 48 -26.00 0.26 2.21
N VAL A 49 -25.20 -0.48 2.98
CA VAL A 49 -25.59 -1.78 3.55
C VAL A 49 -25.22 -1.81 5.03
N GLY A 50 -26.00 -2.54 5.83
CA GLY A 50 -25.71 -2.78 7.23
C GLY A 50 -25.81 -1.51 8.09
N PRO A 51 -24.85 -1.25 9.01
CA PRO A 51 -24.91 -0.10 9.91
C PRO A 51 -25.06 1.24 9.19
N ALA A 52 -24.40 1.42 8.04
CA ALA A 52 -24.51 2.65 7.27
C ALA A 52 -25.93 2.88 6.73
N ALA A 53 -26.61 1.83 6.28
CA ALA A 53 -27.99 1.91 5.79
C ALA A 53 -28.99 2.15 6.92
N LEU A 54 -28.73 1.59 8.11
CA LEU A 54 -29.54 1.84 9.30
C LEU A 54 -29.47 3.32 9.71
N ILE A 55 -28.26 3.89 9.77
CA ILE A 55 -28.07 5.31 10.12
C ILE A 55 -28.78 6.22 9.09
N ASP A 56 -28.67 5.88 7.81
CA ASP A 56 -29.33 6.64 6.73
C ASP A 56 -30.86 6.60 6.82
N ARG A 57 -31.43 5.43 7.18
CA ARG A 57 -32.88 5.27 7.31
C ARG A 57 -33.47 5.97 8.53
N GLU A 58 -32.79 5.88 9.68
CA GLU A 58 -33.34 6.31 10.97
C GLU A 58 -33.10 7.81 11.27
N PHE A 59 -32.10 8.44 10.66
CA PHE A 59 -31.69 9.80 10.98
C PHE A 59 -31.74 10.74 9.78
N GLY A 60 -32.17 11.99 10.02
CA GLY A 60 -32.03 13.07 9.04
C GLY A 60 -30.57 13.50 8.82
N GLU A 61 -30.34 14.43 7.90
CA GLU A 61 -28.99 14.86 7.46
C GLU A 61 -28.04 15.22 8.61
N SER A 62 -28.51 16.03 9.57
CA SER A 62 -27.72 16.44 10.74
C SER A 62 -27.39 15.27 11.66
N GLY A 63 -28.33 14.33 11.83
CA GLY A 63 -28.12 13.12 12.63
C GLY A 63 -27.10 12.19 11.99
N ARG A 64 -27.16 12.00 10.66
CA ARG A 64 -26.18 11.20 9.91
C ARG A 64 -24.77 11.78 10.03
N ARG A 65 -24.61 13.11 9.93
CA ARG A 65 -23.31 13.79 10.13
C ARG A 65 -22.79 13.61 11.56
N LEU A 66 -23.67 13.73 12.56
CA LEU A 66 -23.30 13.54 13.96
C LEU A 66 -22.82 12.10 14.21
N TRP A 67 -23.54 11.10 13.71
CA TRP A 67 -23.13 9.70 13.82
C TRP A 67 -21.81 9.43 13.13
N ALA A 68 -21.61 9.94 11.91
CA ALA A 68 -20.34 9.81 11.21
C ALA A 68 -19.18 10.42 12.03
N LEU A 69 -19.36 11.63 12.55
CA LEU A 69 -18.35 12.31 13.36
C LEU A 69 -18.08 11.56 14.68
N ALA A 70 -19.13 11.09 15.36
CA ALA A 70 -19.00 10.34 16.59
C ALA A 70 -18.27 9.02 16.38
N MET A 71 -18.58 8.28 15.32
CA MET A 71 -17.88 7.05 14.95
C MET A 71 -16.42 7.31 14.59
N PHE A 72 -16.13 8.37 13.83
CA PHE A 72 -14.75 8.76 13.50
C PHE A 72 -13.95 9.14 14.75
N ALA A 73 -14.53 9.97 15.63
CA ALA A 73 -13.87 10.39 16.87
C ALA A 73 -13.62 9.20 17.80
N TYR A 74 -14.62 8.32 17.96
CA TYR A 74 -14.47 7.10 18.77
C TYR A 74 -13.41 6.17 18.20
N ALA A 75 -13.43 5.88 16.89
CA ALA A 75 -12.44 5.02 16.25
C ALA A 75 -11.03 5.62 16.37
N GLY A 76 -10.87 6.92 16.11
CA GLY A 76 -9.59 7.61 16.26
C GLY A 76 -9.06 7.57 17.69
N TYR A 77 -9.93 7.82 18.68
CA TYR A 77 -9.58 7.70 20.09
C TYR A 77 -9.17 6.27 20.45
N ALA A 78 -9.95 5.26 20.05
CA ALA A 78 -9.67 3.86 20.30
C ALA A 78 -8.32 3.43 19.70
N ILE A 79 -8.02 3.83 18.46
CA ILE A 79 -6.72 3.57 17.82
C ILE A 79 -5.60 4.23 18.62
N LEU A 80 -5.74 5.51 18.99
CA LEU A 80 -4.71 6.27 19.71
C LEU A 80 -4.34 5.61 21.04
N ILE A 81 -5.33 5.20 21.84
CA ILE A 81 -5.07 4.60 23.16
C ILE A 81 -4.63 3.13 23.08
N SER A 82 -4.86 2.45 21.94
CA SER A 82 -4.57 1.02 21.79
C SER A 82 -3.28 0.75 21.04
N ALA A 83 -2.80 1.67 20.20
CA ALA A 83 -1.66 1.45 19.31
C ALA A 83 -0.35 1.15 20.07
N GLU A 84 -0.01 1.95 21.08
CA GLU A 84 1.20 1.76 21.89
C GLU A 84 1.12 0.47 22.73
N PRO A 85 0.06 0.20 23.53
CA PRO A 85 -0.07 -1.07 24.25
C PRO A 85 -0.07 -2.31 23.35
N PHE A 86 -0.62 -2.20 22.14
CA PHE A 86 -0.59 -3.28 21.17
C PHE A 86 0.83 -3.56 20.67
N ALA A 87 1.59 -2.53 20.31
CA ALA A 87 2.98 -2.66 19.86
C ALA A 87 3.88 -3.21 20.98
N ASP A 88 3.78 -2.65 22.19
CA ASP A 88 4.54 -3.12 23.36
C ASP A 88 4.17 -4.56 23.72
N GLY A 89 2.89 -4.91 23.63
CA GLY A 89 2.41 -6.28 23.86
C GLY A 89 3.03 -7.29 22.89
N LEU A 90 3.20 -6.94 21.61
CA LEU A 90 3.89 -7.81 20.65
C LEU A 90 5.37 -7.99 21.00
N VAL A 91 6.06 -6.92 21.40
CA VAL A 91 7.48 -7.00 21.82
C VAL A 91 7.62 -7.86 23.08
N GLU A 92 6.74 -7.68 24.07
CA GLU A 92 6.76 -8.45 25.31
C GLU A 92 6.49 -9.94 25.07
N VAL A 93 5.57 -10.27 24.15
CA VAL A 93 5.36 -11.65 23.69
C VAL A 93 6.63 -12.21 23.05
N GLY A 94 7.32 -11.42 22.22
CA GLY A 94 8.62 -11.80 21.64
C GLY A 94 9.64 -12.19 22.71
N ARG A 95 9.83 -11.34 23.72
CA ARG A 95 10.76 -11.57 24.83
C ARG A 95 10.38 -12.75 25.71
N THR A 96 9.10 -12.93 25.98
CA THR A 96 8.61 -13.98 26.89
C THR A 96 8.72 -15.38 26.27
N TYR A 97 8.43 -15.49 24.96
CA TYR A 97 8.36 -16.77 24.25
C TYR A 97 9.55 -17.04 23.33
N ASP A 98 10.59 -16.20 23.39
CA ASP A 98 11.81 -16.30 22.56
C ASP A 98 11.50 -16.29 21.05
N PHE A 99 10.53 -15.46 20.65
CA PHE A 99 10.24 -15.17 19.24
C PHE A 99 10.99 -13.91 18.78
N ASP A 100 11.42 -13.90 17.52
CA ASP A 100 12.02 -12.70 16.90
C ASP A 100 10.99 -11.55 16.91
N GLU A 101 11.26 -10.52 17.71
CA GLU A 101 10.46 -9.30 17.83
C GLU A 101 10.20 -8.67 16.45
N PHE A 102 11.18 -8.74 15.55
CA PHE A 102 11.05 -8.24 14.18
C PHE A 102 9.98 -8.99 13.40
N LEU A 103 9.85 -10.31 13.56
CA LEU A 103 8.80 -11.08 12.87
C LEU A 103 7.41 -10.74 13.41
N LEU A 104 7.29 -10.48 14.71
CA LEU A 104 6.02 -10.06 15.30
C LEU A 104 5.61 -8.67 14.78
N VAL A 105 6.55 -7.71 14.77
CA VAL A 105 6.30 -6.35 14.28
C VAL A 105 6.08 -6.33 12.76
N GLN A 106 6.83 -7.11 11.99
CA GLN A 106 6.72 -7.13 10.52
C GLN A 106 5.51 -7.90 10.02
N TRP A 107 5.07 -8.95 10.72
CA TRP A 107 4.04 -9.85 10.19
C TRP A 107 2.76 -9.85 11.01
N VAL A 108 2.86 -9.97 12.32
CA VAL A 108 1.67 -10.06 13.19
C VAL A 108 0.97 -8.71 13.29
N ALA A 109 1.74 -7.62 13.46
CA ALA A 109 1.15 -6.29 13.54
C ALA A 109 0.38 -5.92 12.26
N PRO A 110 0.96 -6.05 11.04
CA PRO A 110 0.22 -5.76 9.81
C PRO A 110 -0.92 -6.74 9.56
N LEU A 111 -0.75 -8.03 9.89
CA LEU A 111 -1.87 -8.98 9.76
C LEU A 111 -3.06 -8.53 10.60
N ALA A 112 -2.85 -8.08 11.83
CA ALA A 112 -3.91 -7.57 12.69
C ALA A 112 -4.51 -6.25 12.17
N SER A 113 -3.69 -5.28 11.78
CA SER A 113 -4.15 -3.96 11.34
C SER A 113 -4.83 -3.97 9.97
N GLU A 114 -4.41 -4.87 9.07
CA GLU A 114 -4.91 -4.97 7.69
C GLU A 114 -6.03 -6.00 7.53
N SER A 115 -6.24 -6.89 8.53
CA SER A 115 -7.31 -7.90 8.50
C SER A 115 -8.71 -7.33 8.19
N PRO A 116 -9.15 -6.20 8.78
CA PRO A 116 -10.45 -5.62 8.47
C PRO A 116 -10.58 -5.25 6.98
N GLU A 117 -9.55 -4.67 6.39
CA GLU A 117 -9.53 -4.32 4.96
C GLU A 117 -9.57 -5.57 4.09
N PHE A 118 -8.74 -6.57 4.43
CA PHE A 118 -8.69 -7.83 3.70
C PHE A 118 -10.05 -8.56 3.69
N LEU A 119 -10.76 -8.54 4.82
CA LEU A 119 -12.11 -9.11 4.93
C LEU A 119 -13.09 -8.42 3.98
N ILE A 120 -13.06 -7.08 3.89
CA ILE A 120 -13.92 -6.32 2.98
C ILE A 120 -13.60 -6.64 1.51
N ALA A 121 -12.32 -6.74 1.15
CA ALA A 121 -11.91 -7.12 -0.19
C ALA A 121 -12.39 -8.53 -0.58
N ILE A 122 -12.31 -9.50 0.34
CA ILE A 122 -12.86 -10.85 0.17
C ILE A 122 -14.38 -10.79 -0.03
N LEU A 123 -15.10 -10.03 0.78
CA LEU A 123 -16.56 -9.90 0.65
C LEU A 123 -16.96 -9.32 -0.71
N PHE A 124 -16.22 -8.34 -1.25
CA PHE A 124 -16.44 -7.85 -2.61
C PHE A 124 -16.18 -8.93 -3.66
N ALA A 125 -15.07 -9.67 -3.53
CA ALA A 125 -14.75 -10.76 -4.46
C ALA A 125 -15.83 -11.86 -4.45
N LEU A 126 -16.28 -12.29 -3.27
CA LEU A 126 -17.35 -13.30 -3.11
C LEU A 126 -18.70 -12.84 -3.68
N ARG A 127 -18.94 -11.53 -3.75
CA ARG A 127 -20.14 -10.94 -4.37
C ARG A 127 -19.98 -10.68 -5.87
N GLY A 128 -18.93 -11.20 -6.51
CA GLY A 128 -18.66 -10.99 -7.93
C GLY A 128 -18.16 -9.58 -8.26
N ARG A 129 -17.80 -8.77 -7.26
CA ARG A 129 -17.26 -7.41 -7.42
C ARG A 129 -15.74 -7.38 -7.26
N GLY A 130 -15.06 -8.33 -7.91
CA GLY A 130 -13.60 -8.50 -7.79
C GLY A 130 -12.80 -7.28 -8.26
N SER A 131 -13.28 -6.56 -9.28
CA SER A 131 -12.64 -5.31 -9.75
C SER A 131 -12.63 -4.22 -8.69
N VAL A 132 -13.74 -4.07 -7.95
CA VAL A 132 -13.84 -3.11 -6.82
C VAL A 132 -12.90 -3.52 -5.69
N GLY A 133 -12.87 -4.82 -5.34
CA GLY A 133 -11.97 -5.34 -4.32
C GLY A 133 -10.50 -5.12 -4.65
N ILE A 134 -10.07 -5.46 -5.87
CA ILE A 134 -8.69 -5.23 -6.34
C ILE A 134 -8.38 -3.73 -6.43
N GLY A 135 -9.32 -2.91 -6.91
CA GLY A 135 -9.16 -1.46 -6.94
C GLY A 135 -8.92 -0.85 -5.55
N ALA A 136 -9.67 -1.31 -4.54
CA ALA A 136 -9.47 -0.92 -3.15
C ALA A 136 -8.09 -1.33 -2.63
N LEU A 137 -7.67 -2.58 -2.84
CA LEU A 137 -6.35 -3.08 -2.43
C LEU A 137 -5.20 -2.33 -3.12
N ILE A 138 -5.32 -2.01 -4.41
CA ILE A 138 -4.33 -1.19 -5.13
C ILE A 138 -4.27 0.23 -4.56
N SER A 139 -5.43 0.83 -4.26
CA SER A 139 -5.52 2.15 -3.62
C SER A 139 -4.82 2.14 -2.25
N SER A 140 -5.09 1.12 -1.43
CA SER A 140 -4.46 0.94 -0.13
C SER A 140 -2.95 0.77 -0.25
N LYS A 141 -2.47 -0.03 -1.21
CA LYS A 141 -1.05 -0.16 -1.49
C LYS A 141 -0.41 1.17 -1.92
N VAL A 142 -1.09 1.99 -2.72
CA VAL A 142 -0.59 3.35 -3.05
C VAL A 142 -0.44 4.17 -1.78
N ASN A 143 -1.46 4.21 -0.91
CA ASN A 143 -1.41 4.93 0.37
C ASN A 143 -0.26 4.45 1.26
N GLN A 144 -0.15 3.14 1.49
CA GLN A 144 0.91 2.54 2.32
C GLN A 144 2.30 2.79 1.73
N TRP A 145 2.47 2.70 0.42
CA TRP A 145 3.77 2.88 -0.23
C TRP A 145 4.16 4.36 -0.44
N THR A 146 3.29 5.30 -0.06
CA THR A 146 3.56 6.74 -0.19
C THR A 146 3.35 7.47 1.13
N LEU A 147 2.10 7.69 1.52
CA LEU A 147 1.75 8.44 2.73
C LEU A 147 2.35 7.80 3.99
N LEU A 148 2.22 6.47 4.15
CA LEU A 148 2.76 5.80 5.34
C LEU A 148 4.29 5.87 5.37
N VAL A 149 4.98 5.44 4.29
CA VAL A 149 6.46 5.51 4.24
C VAL A 149 6.98 6.94 4.44
N GLY A 150 6.31 7.95 3.87
CA GLY A 150 6.67 9.36 4.04
C GLY A 150 6.37 9.92 5.44
N ALA A 151 5.39 9.37 6.16
CA ALA A 151 5.02 9.84 7.49
C ALA A 151 6.01 9.36 8.57
N ILE A 152 6.61 8.17 8.41
CA ILE A 152 7.54 7.59 9.39
C ILE A 152 8.75 8.51 9.70
N PRO A 153 9.52 9.04 8.72
CA PRO A 153 10.65 9.91 9.04
C PRO A 153 10.22 11.23 9.68
N ILE A 154 9.00 11.72 9.41
CA ILE A 154 8.46 12.91 10.09
C ILE A 154 8.19 12.59 11.56
N ALA A 155 7.51 11.47 11.84
CA ALA A 155 7.25 11.02 13.20
C ALA A 155 8.55 10.81 13.99
N PHE A 156 9.56 10.20 13.35
CA PHE A 156 10.89 10.02 13.93
C PHE A 156 11.59 11.35 14.26
N CYS A 157 11.61 12.30 13.31
CA CYS A 157 12.21 13.61 13.53
C CYS A 157 11.52 14.39 14.67
N LEU A 158 10.19 14.34 14.73
CA LEU A 158 9.41 14.98 15.79
C LEU A 158 9.67 14.35 17.17
N SER A 159 9.75 13.02 17.26
CA SER A 159 10.01 12.33 18.54
C SER A 159 11.46 12.48 19.00
N ALA A 160 12.42 12.46 18.07
CA ALA A 160 13.84 12.60 18.37
C ALA A 160 14.30 14.06 18.52
N GLY A 161 13.45 15.04 18.18
CA GLY A 161 13.84 16.46 18.14
C GLY A 161 14.94 16.76 17.12
N SER A 162 14.97 16.03 16.00
CA SER A 162 16.04 16.07 15.00
C SER A 162 15.51 16.34 13.58
N TRP A 163 16.43 16.54 12.63
CA TRP A 163 16.10 16.75 11.20
C TRP A 163 16.75 15.70 10.29
N THR A 164 17.37 14.66 10.87
CA THR A 164 18.27 13.74 10.16
C THR A 164 17.54 12.64 9.37
N GLY A 165 16.21 12.58 9.42
CA GLY A 165 15.45 11.49 8.82
C GLY A 165 15.59 10.18 9.60
N LEU A 166 14.90 9.13 9.14
CA LEU A 166 14.95 7.80 9.74
C LEU A 166 16.18 7.04 9.23
N PRO A 167 17.15 6.66 10.07
CA PRO A 167 18.26 5.82 9.64
C PRO A 167 17.78 4.42 9.27
N LEU A 168 18.37 3.86 8.21
CA LEU A 168 18.13 2.48 7.79
C LEU A 168 19.37 1.64 8.11
N ASP A 169 19.17 0.55 8.84
CA ASP A 169 20.21 -0.48 8.98
C ASP A 169 20.31 -1.36 7.71
N GLU A 170 21.28 -2.28 7.68
CA GLU A 170 21.47 -3.19 6.54
C GLU A 170 20.21 -4.04 6.28
N ARG A 171 19.58 -4.57 7.33
CA ARG A 171 18.37 -5.41 7.22
C ARG A 171 17.21 -4.62 6.62
N GLN A 172 16.94 -3.42 7.12
CA GLN A 172 15.87 -2.53 6.66
C GLN A 172 16.12 -2.05 5.23
N THR A 173 17.38 -1.76 4.89
CA THR A 173 17.78 -1.40 3.52
C THR A 173 17.44 -2.53 2.55
N GLU A 174 17.77 -3.77 2.90
CA GLU A 174 17.47 -4.93 2.08
C GLU A 174 15.96 -5.22 2.00
N GLU A 175 15.23 -5.10 3.11
CA GLU A 175 13.75 -5.26 3.14
C GLU A 175 13.05 -4.19 2.30
N LEU A 176 13.59 -2.96 2.28
CA LEU A 176 13.08 -1.88 1.44
C LEU A 176 13.28 -2.22 -0.05
N ILE A 177 14.47 -2.70 -0.44
CA ILE A 177 14.75 -3.15 -1.82
C ILE A 177 13.85 -4.33 -2.21
N LEU A 178 13.68 -5.31 -1.33
CA LEU A 178 12.78 -6.44 -1.55
C LEU A 178 11.34 -5.94 -1.81
N THR A 179 10.84 -5.06 -0.94
CA THR A 179 9.48 -4.52 -1.05
C THR A 179 9.30 -3.63 -2.28
N SER A 180 10.31 -2.85 -2.67
CA SER A 180 10.34 -2.10 -3.95
C SER A 180 10.24 -3.04 -5.14
N THR A 181 10.98 -4.15 -5.12
CA THR A 181 11.00 -5.11 -6.22
C THR A 181 9.69 -5.88 -6.32
N GLN A 182 9.12 -6.31 -5.20
CA GLN A 182 7.79 -6.91 -5.15
C GLN A 182 6.72 -5.92 -5.66
N SER A 183 6.81 -4.64 -5.26
CA SER A 183 5.89 -3.59 -5.72
C SER A 183 6.00 -3.35 -7.23
N LEU A 184 7.21 -3.47 -7.80
CA LEU A 184 7.43 -3.40 -9.25
C LEU A 184 6.78 -4.56 -9.98
N LEU A 185 6.97 -5.80 -9.49
CA LEU A 185 6.29 -6.97 -10.07
C LEU A 185 4.77 -6.80 -10.00
N ALA A 186 4.22 -6.49 -8.82
CA ALA A 186 2.79 -6.29 -8.64
C ALA A 186 2.25 -5.21 -9.61
N THR A 187 2.98 -4.11 -9.78
CA THR A 187 2.63 -3.04 -10.73
C THR A 187 2.56 -3.53 -12.16
N ILE A 188 3.52 -4.35 -12.61
CA ILE A 188 3.55 -4.91 -13.97
C ILE A 188 2.41 -5.91 -14.17
N LEU A 189 2.08 -6.72 -13.16
CA LEU A 189 1.02 -7.72 -13.24
C LEU A 189 -0.39 -7.10 -13.34
N VAL A 190 -0.59 -5.91 -12.77
CA VAL A 190 -1.91 -5.23 -12.81
C VAL A 190 -2.01 -4.16 -13.89
N ILE A 191 -0.97 -3.97 -14.71
CA ILE A 191 -0.85 -2.83 -15.62
C ILE A 191 -1.86 -2.86 -16.78
N ASP A 192 -2.24 -4.06 -17.20
CA ASP A 192 -3.21 -4.34 -18.26
C ASP A 192 -4.65 -4.42 -17.73
N LEU A 193 -4.85 -4.16 -16.43
CA LEU A 193 -6.12 -4.28 -15.72
C LEU A 193 -6.72 -5.70 -15.76
N ARG A 194 -5.92 -6.72 -16.08
CA ARG A 194 -6.31 -8.13 -16.16
C ARG A 194 -5.52 -8.94 -15.15
N PHE A 195 -6.04 -9.08 -13.93
CA PHE A 195 -5.38 -9.89 -12.91
C PHE A 195 -5.87 -11.33 -12.92
N SER A 196 -5.06 -12.25 -13.45
CA SER A 196 -5.39 -13.66 -13.61
C SER A 196 -5.10 -14.50 -12.35
N ARG A 197 -5.69 -15.70 -12.29
CA ARG A 197 -5.43 -16.65 -11.20
C ARG A 197 -3.95 -17.08 -11.14
N GLY A 198 -3.29 -17.21 -12.28
CA GLY A 198 -1.88 -17.59 -12.34
C GLY A 198 -0.98 -16.53 -11.71
N GLU A 199 -1.29 -15.25 -11.91
CA GLU A 199 -0.55 -14.13 -11.34
C GLU A 199 -0.81 -13.96 -9.85
N ALA A 200 -2.05 -14.20 -9.41
CA ALA A 200 -2.38 -14.26 -8.00
C ALA A 200 -1.61 -15.38 -7.28
N VAL A 201 -1.57 -16.58 -7.86
CA VAL A 201 -0.80 -17.72 -7.34
C VAL A 201 0.71 -17.42 -7.34
N LEU A 202 1.23 -16.81 -8.40
CA LEU A 202 2.63 -16.41 -8.49
C LEU A 202 3.02 -15.46 -7.35
N LEU A 203 2.24 -14.38 -7.14
CA LEU A 203 2.49 -13.44 -6.05
C LEU A 203 2.38 -14.13 -4.68
N ALA A 204 1.36 -14.96 -4.48
CA ALA A 204 1.16 -15.68 -3.23
C ALA A 204 2.29 -16.66 -2.92
N LEU A 205 2.80 -17.38 -3.93
CA LEU A 205 3.92 -18.33 -3.75
C LEU A 205 5.23 -17.60 -3.49
N LEU A 206 5.53 -16.50 -4.21
CA LEU A 206 6.74 -15.73 -3.97
C LEU A 206 6.72 -15.09 -2.58
N PHE A 207 5.59 -14.49 -2.20
CA PHE A 207 5.40 -13.91 -0.87
C PHE A 207 5.47 -14.99 0.23
N GLY A 208 4.72 -16.08 0.09
CA GLY A 208 4.70 -17.17 1.07
C GLY A 208 6.05 -17.87 1.21
N GLY A 209 6.80 -18.00 0.11
CA GLY A 209 8.17 -18.49 0.15
C GLY A 209 9.09 -17.56 0.95
N GLN A 210 9.06 -16.25 0.67
CA GLN A 210 9.87 -15.28 1.39
C GLN A 210 9.49 -15.18 2.88
N PHE A 211 8.19 -15.29 3.19
CA PHE A 211 7.66 -15.28 4.54
C PHE A 211 8.23 -16.42 5.41
N LEU A 212 8.37 -17.62 4.85
CA LEU A 212 8.86 -18.80 5.58
C LEU A 212 10.39 -18.80 5.77
N PHE A 213 11.13 -18.01 4.97
CA PHE A 213 12.58 -18.04 4.94
C PHE A 213 13.16 -16.61 5.04
N THR A 214 13.55 -16.22 6.24
CA THR A 214 13.86 -14.82 6.60
C THR A 214 15.35 -14.46 6.54
N SER A 215 16.21 -15.40 6.14
CA SER A 215 17.65 -15.17 6.03
C SER A 215 18.01 -14.15 4.94
N THR A 216 19.09 -13.41 5.15
CA THR A 216 19.64 -12.42 4.19
C THR A 216 19.86 -13.00 2.80
N GLU A 217 20.47 -14.19 2.69
CA GLU A 217 20.71 -14.85 1.40
C GLU A 217 19.42 -15.08 0.62
N VAL A 218 18.38 -15.57 1.31
CA VAL A 218 17.07 -15.81 0.72
C VAL A 218 16.41 -14.51 0.27
N ARG A 219 16.55 -13.42 1.03
CA ARG A 219 16.06 -12.10 0.64
C ARG A 219 16.65 -11.64 -0.70
N TYR A 220 17.96 -11.78 -0.89
CA TYR A 220 18.61 -11.47 -2.18
C TYR A 220 18.15 -12.39 -3.31
N VAL A 221 17.93 -13.68 -3.04
CA VAL A 221 17.37 -14.61 -4.03
C VAL A 221 15.97 -14.17 -4.47
N PHE A 222 15.10 -13.76 -3.53
CA PHE A 222 13.76 -13.27 -3.87
C PHE A 222 13.81 -11.93 -4.63
N ILE A 223 14.70 -10.99 -4.25
CA ILE A 223 14.94 -9.77 -5.02
C ILE A 223 15.29 -10.12 -6.47
N ALA A 224 16.25 -11.01 -6.67
CA ALA A 224 16.67 -11.43 -8.01
C ALA A 224 15.54 -12.13 -8.77
N ALA A 225 14.76 -13.00 -8.10
CA ALA A 225 13.63 -13.70 -8.70
C ALA A 225 12.53 -12.72 -9.15
N TYR A 226 12.15 -11.76 -8.30
CA TYR A 226 11.17 -10.73 -8.66
C TYR A 226 11.63 -9.92 -9.87
N LEU A 227 12.89 -9.45 -9.88
CA LEU A 227 13.46 -8.72 -11.02
C LEU A 227 13.49 -9.56 -12.29
N ALA A 228 13.92 -10.82 -12.21
CA ALA A 228 13.98 -11.72 -13.36
C ALA A 228 12.59 -11.94 -13.97
N ILE A 229 11.56 -12.10 -13.14
CA ILE A 229 10.17 -12.22 -13.59
C ILE A 229 9.69 -10.91 -14.21
N CYS A 230 9.98 -9.75 -13.61
CA CYS A 230 9.66 -8.45 -14.22
C CYS A 230 10.26 -8.32 -15.62
N VAL A 231 11.54 -8.65 -15.78
CA VAL A 231 12.22 -8.61 -17.07
C VAL A 231 11.59 -9.60 -18.05
N ALA A 232 11.35 -10.84 -17.63
CA ALA A 232 10.71 -11.86 -18.46
C ALA A 232 9.34 -11.41 -18.97
N LEU A 233 8.49 -10.86 -18.09
CA LEU A 233 7.18 -10.33 -18.47
C LEU A 233 7.30 -9.19 -19.49
N LEU A 234 8.21 -8.24 -19.28
CA LEU A 234 8.38 -7.10 -20.21
C LEU A 234 9.02 -7.50 -21.55
N VAL A 235 9.82 -8.56 -21.58
CA VAL A 235 10.41 -9.08 -22.83
C VAL A 235 9.40 -9.90 -23.61
N LEU A 236 8.70 -10.82 -22.93
CA LEU A 236 7.78 -11.79 -23.52
C LEU A 236 6.41 -11.20 -23.85
N ASP A 237 5.97 -10.15 -23.15
CA ASP A 237 4.70 -9.47 -23.36
C ASP A 237 4.92 -8.03 -23.88
N PRO A 238 4.86 -7.82 -25.21
CA PRO A 238 4.99 -6.50 -25.81
C PRO A 238 3.90 -5.52 -25.37
N GLU A 239 2.71 -5.98 -25.00
CA GLU A 239 1.59 -5.13 -24.59
C GLU A 239 1.91 -4.50 -23.23
N ARG A 240 2.30 -5.31 -22.24
CA ARG A 240 2.73 -4.83 -20.92
C ARG A 240 3.90 -3.85 -21.02
N ARG A 241 4.87 -4.13 -21.90
CA ARG A 241 5.98 -3.22 -22.16
C ARG A 241 5.53 -1.87 -22.70
N GLN A 242 4.60 -1.85 -23.67
CA GLN A 242 4.05 -0.61 -24.20
C GLN A 242 3.23 0.15 -23.16
N LEU A 243 2.42 -0.54 -22.37
CA LEU A 243 1.64 0.06 -21.29
C LEU A 243 2.55 0.69 -20.21
N LEU A 244 3.63 0.00 -19.83
CA LEU A 244 4.62 0.52 -18.89
C LEU A 244 5.26 1.79 -19.42
N TRP A 245 5.70 1.77 -20.68
CA TRP A 245 6.26 2.94 -21.33
C TRP A 245 5.27 4.11 -21.36
N ARG A 246 4.01 3.84 -21.70
CA ARG A 246 2.95 4.86 -21.67
C ARG A 246 2.74 5.42 -20.26
N LEU A 247 2.75 4.61 -19.21
CA LEU A 247 2.60 5.10 -17.84
C LEU A 247 3.78 5.95 -17.35
N ILE A 248 4.97 5.78 -17.94
CA ILE A 248 6.16 6.57 -17.63
C ILE A 248 6.16 7.89 -18.42
N VAL A 249 5.81 7.85 -19.71
CA VAL A 249 5.98 8.98 -20.63
C VAL A 249 4.73 9.82 -20.83
N ALA A 250 3.53 9.26 -20.64
CA ALA A 250 2.30 9.98 -20.92
C ALA A 250 2.04 11.11 -19.90
N ASP A 251 1.75 12.29 -20.44
CA ASP A 251 1.40 13.50 -19.69
C ASP A 251 0.10 13.27 -18.90
N PRO A 252 0.05 13.53 -17.57
CA PRO A 252 -1.13 13.35 -16.73
C PRO A 252 -2.40 14.02 -17.24
N ALA A 253 -2.28 15.04 -18.10
CA ALA A 253 -3.40 15.80 -18.67
C ALA A 253 -4.15 15.11 -19.82
N ASN A 254 -3.54 14.13 -20.51
CA ASN A 254 -4.08 13.55 -21.76
C ASN A 254 -4.45 12.06 -21.65
N GLY A 255 -4.77 11.58 -20.45
CA GLY A 255 -5.30 10.23 -20.26
C GLY A 255 -6.73 10.07 -20.82
N PRO A 256 -7.22 8.84 -21.05
CA PRO A 256 -8.46 8.53 -21.80
C PRO A 256 -9.79 9.00 -21.17
N GLY A 257 -9.75 9.91 -20.19
CA GLY A 257 -10.89 10.63 -19.65
C GLY A 257 -10.86 12.14 -19.91
N ALA A 258 -9.94 12.64 -20.76
CA ALA A 258 -10.04 13.99 -21.27
C ALA A 258 -11.35 14.12 -22.06
N PRO A 259 -12.26 15.04 -21.71
CA PRO A 259 -13.48 15.23 -22.49
C PRO A 259 -13.07 15.51 -23.92
N HIS A 260 -13.58 14.70 -24.85
CA HIS A 260 -13.50 14.97 -26.28
C HIS A 260 -14.13 16.35 -26.52
N SER A 261 -13.30 17.38 -26.48
CA SER A 261 -13.60 18.72 -26.93
C SER A 261 -13.26 18.75 -28.41
N GLY A 262 -14.17 18.18 -29.20
CA GLY A 262 -14.20 18.32 -30.65
C GLY A 262 -15.52 18.97 -31.05
N PRO A 263 -15.50 19.98 -31.95
CA PRO A 263 -16.67 20.77 -32.34
C PRO A 263 -17.75 19.96 -33.07
#